data_AF-F0H809-F1
#
_entry.id   AF-F0H809-F1
#
_cell.length_a   1.000
_cell.length_b   1.000
_cell.length_c   1.000
_cell.angle_alpha   90.00
_cell.angle_beta   90.00
_cell.angle_gamma   90.00
#
_symmetry.space_group_name_H-M   'P 1'
#
loop_
_entity.id
_entity.type
_entity.pdbx_description
1 polymer ?
#
loop_
_entity_poly.entity_id
_entity_poly.type
_entity_poly.pdbx_seq_one_letter_code
_entity_poly.pdbx_strand_id
1 'polypeptide(L)'
;MKPRNRFEKVVLAESKHLRPITKTQSEWAFRECIDHFAYRLPKGHTTCMDCGHSWIMEKPAQTCTCPHCRARLQVEETCGRKLQQKQYFTVLTTCGAYQVLRMFLIVVGMEKGCKAKYETIEIGQYWWNGQGRKVVIAVQRILGHYVDTFSFYSPMAVRNDNEAYRYVACAPIYPKFKVTDTLRRNGFKDDFHQIAPVDLIPALLTDSRAETLIKAGRIDHLRYFLNNARAFEAYWQSYKIAVRNGYEIKDISLWCDYVDMLRRLGKDVHSPKYLCAKDLKVEH
;
A
#
# COMPACT_ATOMS: atom_id res chain seq x y z
N MET A 1 -6.43 -12.80 19.52
CA MET A 1 -7.53 -12.66 20.52
C MET A 1 -8.66 -13.60 20.12
N LYS A 2 -9.53 -13.98 21.06
CA LYS A 2 -10.77 -14.71 20.70
C LYS A 2 -11.71 -13.76 19.95
N PRO A 3 -12.42 -14.22 18.91
CA PRO A 3 -13.45 -13.42 18.25
C PRO A 3 -14.51 -12.94 19.24
N ARG A 4 -14.77 -11.64 19.24
CA ARG A 4 -15.69 -10.96 20.16
C ARG A 4 -17.13 -10.88 19.64
N ASN A 5 -17.29 -10.82 18.33
CA ASN A 5 -18.60 -10.66 17.69
C ASN A 5 -18.82 -11.67 16.55
N ARG A 6 -20.07 -11.77 16.07
CA ARG A 6 -20.45 -12.70 14.98
C ARG A 6 -19.63 -12.46 13.71
N PHE A 7 -19.33 -11.20 13.39
CA PHE A 7 -18.58 -10.83 12.20
C PHE A 7 -17.14 -11.38 12.24
N GLU A 8 -16.43 -11.16 13.34
CA GLU A 8 -15.09 -11.70 13.58
C GLU A 8 -15.06 -13.23 13.53
N LYS A 9 -16.09 -13.91 14.06
CA LYS A 9 -16.20 -15.38 14.00
C LYS A 9 -16.32 -15.89 12.57
N VAL A 10 -17.16 -15.25 11.75
CA VAL A 10 -17.35 -15.61 10.34
C VAL A 10 -16.07 -15.37 9.55
N VAL A 11 -15.44 -14.19 9.71
CA VAL A 11 -14.20 -13.86 9.00
C VAL A 11 -13.06 -14.82 9.38
N LEU A 12 -12.95 -15.22 10.64
CA LEU A 12 -11.95 -16.22 11.07
C LEU A 12 -12.22 -17.63 10.54
N ALA A 13 -13.48 -17.99 10.28
CA ALA A 13 -13.80 -19.24 9.62
C ALA A 13 -13.44 -19.16 8.13
N GLU A 14 -13.82 -18.08 7.45
CA GLU A 14 -13.54 -17.84 6.03
C GLU A 14 -12.03 -17.79 5.72
N SER A 15 -11.21 -17.26 6.63
CA SER A 15 -9.76 -17.17 6.41
C SER A 15 -9.09 -18.53 6.22
N LYS A 16 -9.72 -19.63 6.68
CA LYS A 16 -9.23 -20.99 6.48
C LYS A 16 -9.39 -21.49 5.05
N HIS A 17 -10.23 -20.84 4.25
CA HIS A 17 -10.46 -21.16 2.84
C HIS A 17 -9.51 -20.42 1.89
N LEU A 18 -8.69 -19.50 2.40
CA LEU A 18 -7.66 -18.84 1.59
C LEU A 18 -6.61 -19.85 1.13
N ARG A 19 -6.31 -19.80 -0.17
CA ARG A 19 -5.25 -20.63 -0.75
C ARG A 19 -3.88 -20.14 -0.28
N PRO A 20 -2.90 -21.04 -0.14
CA PRO A 20 -1.50 -20.66 0.05
C PRO A 20 -1.01 -19.69 -1.03
N ILE A 21 0.02 -18.90 -0.71
CA ILE A 21 0.70 -18.06 -1.70
C ILE A 21 1.28 -18.92 -2.83
N THR A 22 1.18 -18.41 -4.05
CA THR A 22 1.68 -19.13 -5.24
C THR A 22 3.17 -18.87 -5.46
N LYS A 23 3.85 -19.81 -6.12
CA LYS A 23 5.27 -19.64 -6.50
C LYS A 23 5.50 -18.37 -7.33
N THR A 24 4.58 -18.06 -8.25
CA THR A 24 4.65 -16.85 -9.08
C THR A 24 4.58 -15.56 -8.26
N GLN A 25 3.76 -15.52 -7.21
CA GLN A 25 3.70 -14.38 -6.30
C GLN A 25 5.00 -14.23 -5.50
N SER A 26 5.56 -15.33 -5.00
CA SER A 26 6.84 -15.31 -4.28
C SER A 26 8.01 -14.93 -5.20
N GLU A 27 8.02 -15.41 -6.45
CA GLU A 27 9.01 -15.03 -7.46
C GLU A 27 8.91 -13.56 -7.83
N TRP A 28 7.69 -13.03 -8.02
CA TRP A 28 7.47 -11.61 -8.23
C TRP A 28 8.00 -10.78 -7.05
N ALA A 29 7.70 -11.18 -5.82
CA ALA A 29 8.20 -10.48 -4.63
C ALA A 29 9.74 -10.50 -4.57
N PHE A 30 10.37 -11.63 -4.90
CA PHE A 30 11.83 -11.71 -4.99
C PHE A 30 12.41 -10.77 -6.05
N ARG A 31 11.71 -10.52 -7.16
CA ARG A 31 12.20 -9.69 -8.27
C ARG A 31 11.94 -8.20 -8.12
N GLU A 32 10.79 -7.84 -7.57
CA GLU A 32 10.32 -6.45 -7.55
C GLU A 32 10.43 -5.80 -6.18
N CYS A 33 10.54 -6.59 -5.11
CA CYS A 33 10.57 -6.05 -3.74
C CYS A 33 11.97 -6.12 -3.10
N ILE A 34 12.89 -6.93 -3.63
CA ILE A 34 14.20 -7.17 -3.03
C ILE A 34 15.29 -6.51 -3.87
N ASP A 35 16.30 -5.94 -3.21
CA ASP A 35 17.44 -5.37 -3.91
C ASP A 35 18.37 -6.49 -4.41
N HIS A 36 18.84 -6.35 -5.64
CA HIS A 36 19.68 -7.35 -6.28
C HIS A 36 21.11 -6.85 -6.44
N PHE A 37 22.09 -7.61 -5.94
CA PHE A 37 23.48 -7.16 -5.85
C PHE A 37 24.45 -8.02 -6.66
N ALA A 38 25.53 -7.39 -7.11
CA ALA A 38 26.74 -8.00 -7.61
C ALA A 38 27.89 -7.59 -6.68
N TYR A 39 28.44 -8.53 -5.94
CA TYR A 39 29.55 -8.23 -5.04
C TYR A 39 30.87 -8.30 -5.78
N ARG A 40 31.57 -7.18 -5.83
CA ARG A 40 32.85 -7.00 -6.51
C ARG A 40 33.98 -6.96 -5.48
N LEU A 41 35.02 -7.75 -5.74
CA LEU A 41 36.28 -7.75 -5.00
C LEU A 41 37.32 -6.92 -5.77
N PRO A 42 38.46 -6.56 -5.10
CA PRO A 42 39.61 -6.01 -5.79
C PRO A 42 40.01 -6.84 -7.01
N LYS A 43 40.56 -6.18 -8.03
CA LYS A 43 40.91 -6.78 -9.34
C LYS A 43 39.70 -7.23 -10.19
N GLY A 44 38.48 -6.85 -9.81
CA GLY A 44 37.30 -6.98 -10.66
C GLY A 44 36.55 -8.31 -10.54
N HIS A 45 36.97 -9.23 -9.66
CA HIS A 45 36.22 -10.46 -9.43
C HIS A 45 34.83 -10.14 -8.88
N THR A 46 33.80 -10.45 -9.66
CA THR A 46 32.42 -10.08 -9.37
C THR A 46 31.56 -11.33 -9.28
N THR A 47 30.69 -11.40 -8.28
CA THR A 47 29.77 -12.51 -8.06
C THR A 47 28.33 -11.99 -7.99
N CYS A 48 27.43 -12.60 -8.76
CA CYS A 48 26.00 -12.33 -8.70
C CYS A 48 25.41 -12.93 -7.42
N MET A 49 24.73 -12.12 -6.61
CA MET A 49 24.12 -12.57 -5.36
C MET A 49 22.80 -13.33 -5.56
N ASP A 50 22.19 -13.23 -6.76
CA ASP A 50 20.97 -14.00 -7.09
C ASP A 50 21.25 -15.45 -7.48
N CYS A 51 22.24 -15.67 -8.34
CA CYS A 51 22.49 -16.99 -8.94
C CYS A 51 23.84 -17.60 -8.59
N GLY A 52 24.74 -16.85 -7.94
CA GLY A 52 26.07 -17.31 -7.55
C GLY A 52 27.12 -17.30 -8.65
N HIS A 53 26.75 -17.00 -9.90
CA HIS A 53 27.69 -16.95 -11.02
C HIS A 53 28.75 -15.87 -10.81
N SER A 54 30.01 -16.18 -11.13
CA SER A 54 31.15 -15.27 -10.96
C SER A 54 31.85 -14.99 -12.28
N TRP A 55 32.28 -13.75 -12.49
CA TRP A 55 32.97 -13.29 -13.69
C TRP A 55 33.95 -12.17 -13.34
N ILE A 56 34.77 -11.75 -14.30
CA ILE A 56 35.70 -10.62 -14.16
C ILE A 56 35.06 -9.39 -14.78
N MET A 57 34.96 -8.32 -13.99
CA MET A 57 34.50 -7.01 -14.42
C MET A 57 35.68 -6.04 -14.44
N GLU A 58 36.13 -5.72 -15.66
CA GLU A 58 37.32 -4.89 -15.89
C GLU A 58 37.16 -3.47 -15.33
N LYS A 59 36.02 -2.82 -15.61
CA LYS A 59 35.72 -1.46 -15.16
C LYS A 59 34.66 -1.46 -14.07
N PRO A 60 34.85 -0.75 -12.95
CA PRO A 60 33.80 -0.58 -11.97
C PRO A 60 32.63 0.21 -12.59
N ALA A 61 31.42 -0.20 -12.27
CA ALA A 61 30.18 0.47 -12.64
C ALA A 61 29.21 0.39 -11.46
N GLN A 62 28.25 1.31 -11.36
CA GLN A 62 27.25 1.27 -10.27
C GLN A 62 26.23 0.13 -10.44
N THR A 63 25.96 -0.27 -11.69
CA THR A 63 25.05 -1.38 -12.00
C THR A 63 25.63 -2.25 -13.10
N CYS A 64 25.24 -3.53 -13.13
CA CYS A 64 25.62 -4.47 -14.17
C CYS A 64 24.49 -5.48 -14.44
N THR A 65 24.56 -6.17 -15.57
CA THR A 65 23.67 -7.29 -15.86
C THR A 65 24.43 -8.60 -15.69
N CYS A 66 23.88 -9.54 -14.92
CA CYS A 66 24.49 -10.84 -14.75
C CYS A 66 24.56 -11.59 -16.10
N PRO A 67 25.73 -12.10 -16.52
CA PRO A 67 25.84 -12.82 -17.79
C PRO A 67 25.08 -14.16 -17.79
N HIS A 68 24.82 -14.74 -16.62
CA HIS A 68 24.14 -16.03 -16.47
C HIS A 68 22.62 -15.89 -16.31
N CYS A 69 22.15 -15.20 -15.26
CA CYS A 69 20.72 -15.08 -14.99
C CYS A 69 20.06 -13.84 -15.61
N ARG A 70 20.83 -12.96 -16.27
CA ARG A 70 20.37 -11.71 -16.89
C ARG A 70 19.69 -10.71 -15.95
N ALA A 71 19.76 -10.95 -14.63
CA ALA A 71 19.28 -9.99 -13.64
C ALA A 71 20.11 -8.70 -13.70
N ARG A 72 19.44 -7.56 -13.54
CA ARG A 72 20.09 -6.26 -13.34
C ARG A 72 20.45 -6.14 -11.87
N LEU A 73 21.72 -5.84 -11.58
CA LEU A 73 22.30 -5.87 -10.25
C LEU A 73 22.95 -4.53 -9.93
N GLN A 74 22.84 -4.10 -8.69
CA GLN A 74 23.65 -3.02 -8.11
C GLN A 74 25.02 -3.58 -7.73
N VAL A 75 26.09 -2.93 -8.16
CA VAL A 75 27.45 -3.39 -7.88
C VAL A 75 27.90 -2.79 -6.56
N GLU A 76 28.32 -3.65 -5.64
CA GLU A 76 28.84 -3.25 -4.34
C GLU A 76 30.26 -3.79 -4.17
N GLU A 77 31.22 -2.91 -3.89
CA GLU A 77 32.60 -3.31 -3.60
C GLU A 77 32.70 -3.78 -2.14
N THR A 78 32.71 -5.10 -1.95
CA THR A 78 32.66 -5.67 -0.60
C THR A 78 33.28 -7.06 -0.52
N CYS A 79 34.00 -7.29 0.58
CA CYS A 79 34.47 -8.61 0.99
C CYS A 79 33.37 -9.46 1.64
N GLY A 80 32.18 -8.88 1.90
CA GLY A 80 31.01 -9.58 2.42
C GLY A 80 30.68 -10.82 1.58
N ARG A 81 30.32 -11.91 2.25
CA ARG A 81 29.98 -13.19 1.60
C ARG A 81 28.51 -13.54 1.64
N LYS A 82 27.80 -13.01 2.64
CA LYS A 82 26.38 -13.30 2.91
C LYS A 82 25.64 -11.98 3.03
N LEU A 83 24.43 -11.97 2.50
CA LEU A 83 23.48 -10.87 2.62
C LEU A 83 22.12 -11.48 2.97
N GLN A 84 21.50 -10.94 4.00
CA GLN A 84 20.13 -11.26 4.34
C GLN A 84 19.27 -10.02 4.14
N GLN A 85 18.19 -10.17 3.39
CA GLN A 85 17.21 -9.11 3.16
C GLN A 85 15.83 -9.56 3.63
N LYS A 86 15.04 -8.58 4.07
CA LYS A 86 13.66 -8.76 4.50
C LYS A 86 12.84 -7.65 3.86
N GLN A 87 11.80 -8.01 3.12
CA GLN A 87 10.88 -7.01 2.58
C GLN A 87 9.44 -7.45 2.72
N TYR A 88 8.56 -6.48 2.92
CA TYR A 88 7.13 -6.71 2.88
C TYR A 88 6.56 -6.57 1.48
N PHE A 89 5.49 -7.32 1.21
CA PHE A 89 4.64 -7.12 0.05
C PHE A 89 3.22 -7.55 0.37
N THR A 90 2.28 -7.20 -0.49
CA THR A 90 0.88 -7.51 -0.30
C THR A 90 0.27 -8.18 -1.52
N VAL A 91 -0.82 -8.91 -1.30
CA VAL A 91 -1.64 -9.52 -2.35
C VAL A 91 -3.08 -9.18 -2.08
N LEU A 92 -3.72 -8.52 -3.05
CA LEU A 92 -5.14 -8.23 -3.00
C LEU A 92 -5.94 -9.37 -3.65
N THR A 93 -6.96 -9.85 -2.96
CA THR A 93 -7.81 -10.95 -3.44
C THR A 93 -9.22 -10.84 -2.85
N THR A 94 -10.11 -11.73 -3.28
CA THR A 94 -11.40 -11.95 -2.66
C THR A 94 -11.47 -13.34 -2.03
N CYS A 95 -12.32 -13.48 -1.01
CA CYS A 95 -12.69 -14.76 -0.41
C CYS A 95 -14.17 -14.68 -0.02
N GLY A 96 -15.01 -15.51 -0.64
CA GLY A 96 -16.47 -15.35 -0.52
C GLY A 96 -16.91 -13.95 -0.94
N ALA A 97 -17.68 -13.29 -0.07
CA ALA A 97 -18.17 -11.92 -0.28
C ALA A 97 -17.20 -10.82 0.22
N TYR A 98 -15.99 -11.19 0.65
CA TYR A 98 -15.05 -10.27 1.31
C TYR A 98 -13.94 -9.82 0.35
N GLN A 99 -13.61 -8.54 0.46
CA GLN A 99 -12.35 -8.03 -0.04
C GLN A 99 -11.25 -8.35 0.97
N VAL A 100 -10.13 -8.91 0.52
CA VAL A 100 -9.02 -9.33 1.38
C VAL A 100 -7.71 -8.74 0.88
N LEU A 101 -7.00 -8.01 1.74
CA LEU A 101 -5.61 -7.63 1.52
C LEU A 101 -4.73 -8.49 2.41
N ARG A 102 -3.94 -9.36 1.78
CA ARG A 102 -3.01 -10.26 2.47
C ARG A 102 -1.64 -9.60 2.53
N MET A 103 -0.99 -9.72 3.67
CA MET A 103 0.30 -9.11 3.99
C MET A 103 1.33 -10.21 4.18
N PHE A 104 2.47 -10.09 3.49
CA PHE A 104 3.54 -11.07 3.49
C PHE A 104 4.88 -10.42 3.80
N LEU A 105 5.75 -11.19 4.43
CA LEU A 105 7.17 -10.93 4.58
C LEU A 105 7.92 -11.93 3.70
N ILE A 106 8.79 -11.44 2.81
CA ILE A 106 9.78 -12.27 2.13
C ILE A 106 11.13 -12.13 2.87
N VAL A 107 11.73 -13.26 3.22
CA VAL A 107 13.08 -13.33 3.80
C VAL A 107 13.99 -13.99 2.78
N VAL A 108 15.05 -13.29 2.39
CA VAL A 108 15.99 -13.75 1.36
C VAL A 108 17.38 -13.89 1.94
N GLY A 109 17.96 -15.08 1.79
CA GLY A 109 19.37 -15.35 2.05
C GLY A 109 20.14 -15.44 0.73
N MET A 110 21.12 -14.57 0.56
CA MET A 110 22.04 -14.56 -0.58
C MET A 110 23.45 -14.87 -0.09
N GLU A 111 24.16 -15.76 -0.79
CA GLU A 111 25.53 -16.14 -0.47
C GLU A 111 26.37 -16.24 -1.74
N LYS A 112 27.58 -15.68 -1.71
CA LYS A 112 28.52 -15.74 -2.84
C LYS A 112 28.71 -17.20 -3.29
N GLY A 113 28.53 -17.44 -4.58
CA GLY A 113 28.66 -18.77 -5.19
C GLY A 113 27.41 -19.66 -5.09
N CYS A 114 26.37 -19.22 -4.38
CA CYS A 114 25.12 -19.96 -4.21
C CYS A 114 23.95 -19.25 -4.89
N LYS A 115 22.97 -20.02 -5.34
CA LYS A 115 21.66 -19.47 -5.73
C LYS A 115 20.94 -18.95 -4.50
N ALA A 116 20.38 -17.73 -4.59
CA ALA A 116 19.59 -17.12 -3.52
C ALA A 116 18.43 -18.03 -3.11
N LYS A 117 18.20 -18.11 -1.81
CA LYS A 117 17.09 -18.85 -1.21
C LYS A 117 16.17 -17.85 -0.52
N TYR A 118 14.87 -18.05 -0.67
CA TYR A 118 13.89 -17.19 -0.03
C TYR A 118 12.68 -17.97 0.46
N GLU A 119 12.10 -17.46 1.52
CA GLU A 119 10.85 -17.93 2.09
C GLU A 119 9.86 -16.77 2.21
N THR A 120 8.58 -17.07 2.06
CA THR A 120 7.50 -16.09 2.19
C THR A 120 6.59 -16.49 3.33
N ILE A 121 6.41 -15.59 4.29
CA ILE A 121 5.63 -15.78 5.50
C ILE A 121 4.43 -14.84 5.43
N GLU A 122 3.22 -15.37 5.53
CA GLU A 122 2.03 -14.51 5.65
C GLU A 122 1.94 -13.98 7.07
N ILE A 123 1.94 -12.66 7.23
CA ILE A 123 1.93 -12.02 8.55
C ILE A 123 0.52 -11.64 8.99
N GLY A 124 -0.39 -11.41 8.05
CA GLY A 124 -1.76 -11.03 8.36
C GLY A 124 -2.58 -10.60 7.15
N GLN A 125 -3.81 -10.25 7.44
CA GLN A 125 -4.87 -10.06 6.45
C GLN A 125 -5.83 -8.98 6.95
N TYR A 126 -6.12 -8.01 6.11
CA TYR A 126 -7.26 -7.12 6.28
C TYR A 126 -8.44 -7.67 5.49
N TRP A 127 -9.60 -7.71 6.14
CA TRP A 127 -10.86 -8.18 5.58
C TRP A 127 -11.88 -7.06 5.63
N TRP A 128 -12.52 -6.78 4.50
CA TRP A 128 -13.65 -5.85 4.41
C TRP A 128 -14.88 -6.54 3.84
N ASN A 129 -16.04 -6.31 4.45
CA ASN A 129 -17.33 -6.68 3.86
C ASN A 129 -17.85 -5.57 2.93
N GLY A 130 -18.96 -5.81 2.24
CA GLY A 130 -19.58 -4.81 1.34
C GLY A 130 -20.08 -3.53 2.01
N GLN A 131 -20.10 -3.46 3.35
CA GLN A 131 -20.42 -2.26 4.13
C GLN A 131 -19.15 -1.56 4.68
N GLY A 132 -17.96 -1.99 4.25
CA GLY A 132 -16.68 -1.46 4.71
C GLY A 132 -16.28 -1.81 6.14
N ARG A 133 -17.04 -2.67 6.84
CA ARG A 133 -16.64 -3.17 8.17
C ARG A 133 -15.38 -4.00 8.04
N LYS A 134 -14.39 -3.69 8.87
CA LYS A 134 -13.04 -4.26 8.81
C LYS A 134 -12.78 -5.27 9.94
N VAL A 135 -12.09 -6.35 9.63
CA VAL A 135 -11.48 -7.28 10.60
C VAL A 135 -10.02 -7.52 10.20
N VAL A 136 -9.14 -7.61 11.21
CA VAL A 136 -7.73 -7.97 11.01
C VAL A 136 -7.48 -9.37 11.56
N ILE A 137 -6.98 -10.26 10.70
CA ILE A 137 -6.49 -11.59 11.08
C ILE A 137 -4.98 -11.56 10.89
N ALA A 138 -4.22 -11.67 11.97
CA ALA A 138 -2.78 -11.54 11.89
C ALA A 138 -2.05 -12.36 12.95
N VAL A 139 -0.79 -12.64 12.64
CA VAL A 139 0.23 -13.10 13.59
C VAL A 139 0.40 -12.03 14.66
N GLN A 140 0.66 -12.44 15.91
CA GLN A 140 0.82 -11.49 17.00
C GLN A 140 2.05 -10.62 16.79
N ARG A 141 1.87 -9.29 16.76
CA ARG A 141 2.97 -8.35 16.97
C ARG A 141 3.47 -8.45 18.41
N ILE A 142 4.79 -8.57 18.59
CA ILE A 142 5.47 -8.51 19.88
C ILE A 142 5.93 -7.06 20.10
N LEU A 143 5.96 -6.62 21.36
CA LEU A 143 6.50 -5.32 21.72
C LEU A 143 7.96 -5.22 21.24
N GLY A 144 8.25 -4.20 20.44
CA GLY A 144 9.57 -4.02 19.86
C GLY A 144 9.70 -2.70 19.12
N HIS A 145 10.95 -2.26 18.96
CA HIS A 145 11.28 -1.02 18.27
C HIS A 145 11.13 -1.13 16.74
N TYR A 146 11.34 -2.33 16.18
CA TYR A 146 11.24 -2.57 14.75
C TYR A 146 9.83 -2.99 14.33
N VAL A 147 9.46 -2.72 13.07
CA VAL A 147 8.17 -3.12 12.52
C VAL A 147 8.07 -4.64 12.37
N ASP A 148 9.19 -5.33 12.16
CA ASP A 148 9.27 -6.79 11.91
C ASP A 148 9.26 -7.67 13.15
N THR A 149 8.89 -7.15 14.32
CA THR A 149 8.75 -7.93 15.55
C THR A 149 7.40 -8.65 15.61
N PHE A 150 7.29 -9.74 14.84
CA PHE A 150 6.15 -10.65 14.88
C PHE A 150 6.50 -11.99 15.53
N SER A 151 5.54 -12.57 16.24
CA SER A 151 5.64 -13.92 16.80
C SER A 151 5.35 -14.96 15.71
N PHE A 152 6.29 -15.18 14.79
CA PHE A 152 6.07 -15.99 13.57
C PHE A 152 5.59 -17.42 13.83
N TYR A 153 5.85 -17.98 15.03
CA TYR A 153 5.38 -19.30 15.44
C TYR A 153 3.98 -19.30 16.07
N SER A 154 3.38 -18.14 16.26
CA SER A 154 2.01 -18.02 16.78
C SER A 154 0.98 -18.12 15.66
N PRO A 155 -0.14 -18.84 15.86
CA PRO A 155 -1.19 -18.90 14.87
C PRO A 155 -1.80 -17.52 14.63
N MET A 156 -2.25 -17.29 13.39
CA MET A 156 -3.06 -16.11 13.08
C MET A 156 -4.36 -16.15 13.88
N ALA A 157 -4.73 -14.98 14.40
CA ALA A 157 -5.98 -14.81 15.11
C ALA A 157 -6.54 -13.42 14.82
N VAL A 158 -7.77 -13.17 15.25
CA VAL A 158 -8.32 -11.81 15.25
C VAL A 158 -7.43 -10.92 16.12
N ARG A 159 -6.99 -9.79 15.56
CA ARG A 159 -6.14 -8.79 16.23
C ARG A 159 -6.79 -7.41 16.14
N ASN A 160 -6.44 -6.56 17.11
CA ASN A 160 -6.66 -5.13 16.96
C ASN A 160 -5.74 -4.60 15.86
N ASP A 161 -6.26 -3.65 15.09
CA ASP A 161 -5.46 -2.92 14.10
C ASP A 161 -4.36 -2.13 14.81
N ASN A 162 -3.19 -1.99 14.19
CA ASN A 162 -2.07 -1.24 14.73
C ASN A 162 -1.18 -0.68 13.61
N GLU A 163 -0.25 0.20 13.98
CA GLU A 163 0.64 0.88 13.04
C GLU A 163 1.51 -0.06 12.20
N ALA A 164 1.99 -1.18 12.76
CA ALA A 164 2.81 -2.13 12.00
C ALA A 164 2.00 -2.81 10.90
N TYR A 165 0.76 -3.24 11.19
CA TYR A 165 -0.09 -3.81 10.14
C TYR A 165 -0.42 -2.78 9.06
N ARG A 166 -0.66 -1.52 9.45
CA ARG A 166 -0.90 -0.43 8.48
C ARG A 166 0.32 -0.15 7.62
N TYR A 167 1.51 -0.09 8.22
CA TYR A 167 2.77 0.06 7.51
C TYR A 167 2.95 -1.05 6.46
N VAL A 168 2.75 -2.32 6.87
CA VAL A 168 2.90 -3.45 5.96
C VAL A 168 1.83 -3.44 4.87
N ALA A 169 0.62 -2.97 5.16
CA ALA A 169 -0.43 -2.85 4.15
C ALA A 169 -0.14 -1.82 3.05
N CYS A 170 0.81 -0.90 3.28
CA CYS A 170 1.30 0.04 2.27
C CYS A 170 2.43 -0.55 1.41
N ALA A 171 2.88 -1.77 1.69
CA ALA A 171 3.94 -2.41 0.92
C ALA A 171 3.48 -2.76 -0.52
N PRO A 172 4.42 -2.96 -1.47
CA PRO A 172 4.10 -3.21 -2.87
C PRO A 172 3.06 -4.31 -3.06
N ILE A 173 2.10 -4.07 -3.96
CA ILE A 173 0.99 -4.99 -4.22
C ILE A 173 1.30 -5.83 -5.46
N TYR A 174 1.12 -7.15 -5.36
CA TYR A 174 1.21 -8.04 -6.52
C TYR A 174 0.19 -7.62 -7.59
N PRO A 175 0.61 -7.31 -8.83
CA PRO A 175 -0.22 -6.61 -9.82
C PRO A 175 -1.41 -7.41 -10.35
N LYS A 176 -1.38 -8.75 -10.25
CA LYS A 176 -2.51 -9.59 -10.67
C LYS A 176 -3.37 -9.93 -9.46
N PHE A 177 -4.36 -9.10 -9.20
CA PHE A 177 -5.24 -9.21 -8.04
C PHE A 177 -6.72 -9.34 -8.40
N LYS A 178 -7.53 -9.66 -7.39
CA LYS A 178 -9.00 -9.71 -7.49
C LYS A 178 -9.64 -8.70 -6.56
N VAL A 179 -10.71 -8.08 -7.05
CA VAL A 179 -11.55 -7.16 -6.28
C VAL A 179 -13.00 -7.57 -6.33
N THR A 180 -13.76 -7.19 -5.30
CA THR A 180 -15.22 -7.45 -5.26
C THR A 180 -15.97 -6.57 -6.26
N ASP A 181 -17.10 -7.06 -6.75
CA ASP A 181 -17.97 -6.30 -7.67
C ASP A 181 -18.47 -5.00 -7.03
N THR A 182 -18.72 -4.99 -5.71
CA THR A 182 -19.08 -3.77 -4.97
C THR A 182 -17.98 -2.72 -5.07
N LEU A 183 -16.71 -3.11 -4.88
CA LEU A 183 -15.59 -2.18 -4.94
C LEU A 183 -15.41 -1.63 -6.37
N ARG A 184 -15.58 -2.48 -7.39
CA ARG A 184 -15.58 -2.06 -8.81
C ARG A 184 -16.70 -1.06 -9.11
N ARG A 185 -17.92 -1.39 -8.70
CA ARG A 185 -19.11 -0.55 -8.89
C ARG A 185 -18.93 0.83 -8.27
N ASN A 186 -18.25 0.90 -7.12
CA ASN A 186 -17.98 2.14 -6.39
C ASN A 186 -16.78 2.92 -6.96
N GLY A 187 -16.22 2.52 -8.11
CA GLY A 187 -15.29 3.33 -8.91
C GLY A 187 -13.83 2.88 -8.92
N PHE A 188 -13.48 1.75 -8.28
CA PHE A 188 -12.10 1.25 -8.28
C PHE A 188 -11.68 0.70 -9.65
N LYS A 189 -10.61 1.27 -10.23
CA LYS A 189 -10.08 0.95 -11.57
C LYS A 189 -8.65 0.38 -11.56
N ASP A 190 -8.37 -0.51 -10.61
CA ASP A 190 -7.06 -1.17 -10.46
C ASP A 190 -5.86 -0.26 -10.17
N ASP A 191 -6.12 0.99 -9.81
CA ASP A 191 -5.12 1.95 -9.35
C ASP A 191 -5.48 2.42 -7.93
N PHE A 192 -4.47 2.45 -7.08
CA PHE A 192 -4.57 2.95 -5.70
C PHE A 192 -4.24 4.43 -5.60
N HIS A 193 -3.74 5.06 -6.68
CA HIS A 193 -3.51 6.49 -6.78
C HIS A 193 -2.62 7.07 -5.65
N GLN A 194 -1.61 6.30 -5.23
CA GLN A 194 -0.74 6.63 -4.09
C GLN A 194 -1.49 6.79 -2.76
N ILE A 195 -2.70 6.24 -2.63
CA ILE A 195 -3.47 6.15 -1.39
C ILE A 195 -3.29 4.73 -0.84
N ALA A 196 -3.07 4.61 0.47
CA ALA A 196 -2.92 3.32 1.10
C ALA A 196 -4.19 2.45 0.91
N PRO A 197 -4.07 1.16 0.60
CA PRO A 197 -5.23 0.27 0.43
C PRO A 197 -6.17 0.26 1.63
N VAL A 198 -5.61 0.39 2.83
CA VAL A 198 -6.35 0.40 4.09
C VAL A 198 -7.21 1.63 4.31
N ASP A 199 -6.98 2.70 3.53
CA ASP A 199 -7.76 3.92 3.56
C ASP A 199 -8.71 3.98 2.35
N LEU A 200 -8.21 3.65 1.15
CA LEU A 200 -8.99 3.72 -0.09
C LEU A 200 -10.14 2.70 -0.11
N ILE A 201 -9.86 1.43 0.20
CA ILE A 201 -10.86 0.35 0.14
C ILE A 201 -12.06 0.64 1.06
N PRO A 202 -11.89 0.89 2.37
CA PRO A 202 -13.03 1.18 3.21
C PRO A 202 -13.73 2.47 2.81
N ALA A 203 -13.01 3.52 2.40
CA ALA A 203 -13.65 4.77 1.95
C ALA A 203 -14.59 4.54 0.77
N LEU A 204 -14.17 3.78 -0.24
CA LEU A 204 -15.02 3.43 -1.37
C LEU A 204 -16.20 2.53 -0.98
N LEU A 205 -16.09 1.74 0.10
CA LEU A 205 -17.16 0.87 0.57
C LEU A 205 -18.17 1.57 1.50
N THR A 206 -17.76 2.63 2.21
CA THR A 206 -18.61 3.31 3.19
C THR A 206 -19.10 4.68 2.77
N ASP A 207 -18.35 5.41 1.94
CA ASP A 207 -18.59 6.82 1.68
C ASP A 207 -18.87 7.08 0.19
N SER A 208 -20.12 7.43 -0.13
CA SER A 208 -20.55 7.77 -1.50
C SER A 208 -19.85 9.01 -2.07
N ARG A 209 -19.30 9.86 -1.19
CA ARG A 209 -18.53 11.03 -1.61
C ARG A 209 -17.16 10.64 -2.16
N ALA A 210 -16.52 9.62 -1.59
CA ALA A 210 -15.27 9.06 -2.11
C ALA A 210 -15.49 8.45 -3.51
N GLU A 211 -16.59 7.71 -3.69
CA GLU A 211 -17.04 7.22 -5.00
C GLU A 211 -17.26 8.37 -5.99
N THR A 212 -17.88 9.47 -5.56
CA THR A 212 -18.11 10.64 -6.42
C THR A 212 -16.78 11.25 -6.91
N LEU A 213 -15.83 11.46 -6.00
CA LEU A 213 -14.53 12.05 -6.33
C LEU A 213 -13.69 11.15 -7.25
N ILE A 214 -13.65 9.84 -6.99
CA ILE A 214 -12.86 8.91 -7.80
C ILE A 214 -13.46 8.78 -9.21
N LYS A 215 -14.80 8.71 -9.34
CA LYS A 215 -15.47 8.62 -10.64
C LYS A 215 -15.33 9.91 -11.44
N ALA A 216 -15.26 11.06 -10.77
CA ALA A 216 -14.99 12.35 -11.38
C ALA A 216 -13.50 12.58 -11.71
N GLY A 217 -12.60 11.64 -11.40
CA GLY A 217 -11.16 11.78 -11.62
C GLY A 217 -10.47 12.81 -10.71
N ARG A 218 -11.12 13.26 -9.63
CA ARG A 218 -10.60 14.27 -8.69
C ARG A 218 -9.75 13.60 -7.60
N ILE A 219 -8.67 12.95 -8.02
CA ILE A 219 -7.80 12.13 -7.17
C ILE A 219 -7.11 12.94 -6.08
N ASP A 220 -6.61 14.13 -6.40
CA ASP A 220 -5.95 14.99 -5.39
C ASP A 220 -6.90 15.43 -4.29
N HIS A 221 -8.17 15.71 -4.65
CA HIS A 221 -9.19 16.08 -3.68
C HIS A 221 -9.54 14.88 -2.79
N LEU A 222 -9.67 13.69 -3.38
CA LEU A 222 -9.90 12.46 -2.62
C LEU A 222 -8.77 12.23 -1.61
N ARG A 223 -7.51 12.32 -2.04
CA ARG A 223 -6.34 12.14 -1.16
C ARG A 223 -6.33 13.14 -0.01
N TYR A 224 -6.60 14.42 -0.28
CA TYR A 224 -6.70 15.45 0.75
C TYR A 224 -7.79 15.13 1.79
N PHE A 225 -8.98 14.76 1.34
CA PHE A 225 -10.10 14.49 2.25
C PHE A 225 -9.95 13.18 3.04
N LEU A 226 -9.30 12.15 2.47
CA LEU A 226 -9.00 10.92 3.21
C LEU A 226 -7.99 11.16 4.34
N ASN A 227 -7.01 12.06 4.13
CA ASN A 227 -6.08 12.47 5.17
C ASN A 227 -6.74 13.37 6.24
N ASN A 228 -7.84 14.05 5.88
CA ASN A 228 -8.55 14.99 6.75
C ASN A 228 -10.04 14.63 6.88
N ALA A 229 -10.36 13.56 7.63
CA ALA A 229 -11.75 13.06 7.73
C ALA A 229 -12.78 14.12 8.19
N ARG A 230 -12.39 15.07 9.06
CA ARG A 230 -13.26 16.19 9.48
C ARG A 230 -13.52 17.21 8.37
N ALA A 231 -12.55 17.38 7.46
CA ALA A 231 -12.67 18.27 6.32
C ALA A 231 -13.76 17.79 5.36
N PHE A 232 -13.93 16.47 5.20
CA PHE A 232 -14.95 15.92 4.32
C PHE A 232 -16.34 16.44 4.70
N GLU A 233 -16.72 16.37 5.98
CA GLU A 233 -18.03 16.86 6.42
C GLU A 233 -18.12 18.39 6.38
N ALA A 234 -17.07 19.08 6.82
CA ALA A 234 -17.06 20.52 6.91
C ALA A 234 -17.19 21.21 5.54
N TYR A 235 -16.55 20.69 4.49
CA TYR A 235 -16.45 21.39 3.21
C TYR A 235 -17.36 20.84 2.11
N TRP A 236 -18.00 19.68 2.30
CA TRP A 236 -18.72 18.99 1.20
C TRP A 236 -19.84 19.83 0.57
N GLN A 237 -20.61 20.58 1.36
CA GLN A 237 -21.68 21.42 0.81
C GLN A 237 -21.12 22.55 -0.06
N SER A 238 -20.13 23.28 0.44
CA SER A 238 -19.42 24.32 -0.32
C SER A 238 -18.74 23.74 -1.57
N TYR A 239 -18.17 22.55 -1.47
CA TYR A 239 -17.50 21.86 -2.57
C TYR A 239 -18.49 21.53 -3.70
N LYS A 240 -19.66 20.98 -3.35
CA LYS A 240 -20.73 20.73 -4.34
C LYS A 240 -21.18 22.00 -5.04
N ILE A 241 -21.27 23.11 -4.31
CA ILE A 241 -21.67 24.40 -4.87
C ILE A 241 -20.62 24.90 -5.87
N ALA A 242 -19.33 24.87 -5.49
CA ALA A 242 -18.24 25.24 -6.37
C ALA A 242 -18.25 24.40 -7.67
N VAL A 243 -18.31 23.07 -7.55
CA VAL A 243 -18.33 22.16 -8.71
C VAL A 243 -19.57 22.38 -9.59
N ARG A 244 -20.76 22.59 -9.00
CA ARG A 244 -22.01 22.85 -9.76
C ARG A 244 -21.94 24.15 -10.57
N ASN A 245 -21.19 25.15 -10.09
CA ASN A 245 -21.00 26.42 -10.79
C ASN A 245 -19.81 26.40 -11.77
N GLY A 246 -19.25 25.21 -12.06
CA GLY A 246 -18.13 25.07 -12.99
C GLY A 246 -16.81 25.61 -12.46
N TYR A 247 -16.70 25.82 -11.14
CA TYR A 247 -15.47 26.32 -10.53
C TYR A 247 -14.40 25.23 -10.48
N GLU A 248 -13.25 25.50 -11.10
CA GLU A 248 -12.12 24.59 -11.08
C GLU A 248 -11.23 24.84 -9.86
N ILE A 249 -11.36 23.97 -8.86
CA ILE A 249 -10.47 23.96 -7.69
C ILE A 249 -9.15 23.30 -8.11
N LYS A 250 -8.09 24.11 -8.24
CA LYS A 250 -6.74 23.63 -8.59
C LYS A 250 -5.97 23.10 -7.39
N ASP A 251 -6.11 23.77 -6.25
CA ASP A 251 -5.51 23.37 -4.98
C ASP A 251 -6.61 23.26 -3.93
N ILE A 252 -6.90 22.03 -3.53
CA ILE A 252 -7.96 21.73 -2.57
C ILE A 252 -7.61 22.22 -1.17
N SER A 253 -6.33 22.25 -0.79
CA SER A 253 -5.90 22.71 0.53
C SER A 253 -6.11 24.22 0.62
N LEU A 254 -5.59 24.97 -0.34
CA LEU A 254 -5.74 26.42 -0.40
C LEU A 254 -7.22 26.84 -0.48
N TRP A 255 -8.02 26.09 -1.23
CA TRP A 255 -9.45 26.35 -1.31
C TRP A 255 -10.17 26.09 0.02
N CYS A 256 -9.80 25.06 0.78
CA CYS A 256 -10.35 24.84 2.12
C CYS A 256 -9.98 25.99 3.07
N ASP A 257 -8.73 26.47 3.03
CA ASP A 257 -8.28 27.61 3.84
C ASP A 257 -9.05 28.89 3.50
N TYR A 258 -9.30 29.13 2.20
CA TYR A 258 -10.15 30.22 1.73
C TYR A 258 -11.59 30.11 2.25
N VAL A 259 -12.19 28.92 2.23
CA VAL A 259 -13.54 28.71 2.78
C VAL A 259 -13.57 29.00 4.28
N ASP A 260 -12.54 28.62 5.02
CA ASP A 260 -12.43 28.92 6.44
C ASP A 260 -12.23 30.42 6.71
N MET A 261 -11.47 31.12 5.87
CA MET A 261 -11.38 32.59 5.91
C MET A 261 -12.75 33.23 5.71
N LEU A 262 -13.52 32.79 4.72
CA LEU A 262 -14.88 33.28 4.47
C LEU A 262 -15.80 33.08 5.68
N ARG A 263 -15.73 31.91 6.35
CA ARG A 263 -16.48 31.66 7.59
C ARG A 263 -16.09 32.64 8.69
N ARG A 264 -14.80 32.88 8.90
CA ARG A 264 -14.29 33.80 9.93
C ARG A 264 -14.71 35.24 9.67
N LEU A 265 -14.81 35.64 8.40
CA LEU A 265 -15.29 36.97 7.98
C LEU A 265 -16.82 37.09 7.95
N GLY A 266 -17.56 36.07 8.40
CA GLY A 266 -19.02 36.07 8.41
C GLY A 266 -19.65 36.07 7.00
N LYS A 267 -18.90 35.64 5.98
CA LYS A 267 -19.40 35.53 4.60
C LYS A 267 -20.16 34.21 4.41
N ASP A 268 -21.13 34.23 3.49
CA ASP A 268 -21.95 33.05 3.20
C ASP A 268 -21.18 32.05 2.32
N VAL A 269 -20.72 30.96 2.96
CA VAL A 269 -20.03 29.83 2.31
C VAL A 269 -20.97 28.89 1.56
N HIS A 270 -22.22 29.26 1.36
CA HIS A 270 -23.16 28.62 0.43
C HIS A 270 -23.47 29.49 -0.79
N SER A 271 -22.93 30.71 -0.86
CA SER A 271 -23.12 31.59 -2.01
C SER A 271 -22.02 31.35 -3.05
N PRO A 272 -22.37 31.07 -4.33
CA PRO A 272 -21.39 30.98 -5.41
C PRO A 272 -20.56 32.25 -5.57
N LYS A 273 -21.15 33.41 -5.26
CA LYS A 273 -20.48 34.72 -5.32
C LYS A 273 -19.21 34.77 -4.49
N TYR A 274 -19.22 34.15 -3.30
CA TYR A 274 -18.07 34.13 -2.41
C TYR A 274 -17.19 32.89 -2.66
N LEU A 275 -17.78 31.73 -2.93
CA LEU A 275 -17.00 30.49 -3.10
C LEU A 275 -16.17 30.41 -4.40
N CYS A 276 -16.60 31.09 -5.46
CA CYS A 276 -16.03 30.96 -6.81
C CYS A 276 -15.18 32.19 -7.17
N ALA A 277 -14.20 32.52 -6.32
CA ALA A 277 -13.28 33.63 -6.59
C ALA A 277 -12.47 33.38 -7.88
N LYS A 278 -12.47 34.36 -8.80
CA LYS A 278 -11.75 34.25 -10.08
C LYS A 278 -10.25 34.08 -9.91
N ASP A 279 -9.69 34.58 -8.80
CA ASP A 279 -8.29 34.38 -8.44
C ASP A 279 -8.16 34.21 -6.91
N LEU A 280 -7.91 32.97 -6.47
CA LEU A 280 -7.72 32.65 -5.06
C LEU A 280 -6.44 33.26 -4.48
N LYS A 281 -5.43 33.60 -5.29
CA LYS A 281 -4.17 34.17 -4.80
C LYS A 281 -4.26 35.67 -4.56
N VAL A 282 -5.19 36.36 -5.22
CA VAL A 282 -5.41 37.81 -5.05
C VAL A 282 -6.40 38.08 -3.91
N GLU A 283 -7.28 37.13 -3.62
CA GLU A 283 -8.31 37.22 -2.56
C GLU A 283 -7.87 36.59 -1.21
N HIS A 284 -6.70 35.97 -1.15
CA HIS A 284 -6.10 35.35 0.05
C HIS A 284 -4.93 36.19 0.57
#